data_AF-A0A7X3XDW5-F1
#
_entry.id   AF-A0A7X3XDW5-F1
#
_cell.length_a   1.000
_cell.length_b   1.000
_cell.length_c   1.000
_cell.angle_alpha   90.00
_cell.angle_beta   90.00
_cell.angle_gamma   90.00
#
_symmetry.space_group_name_H-M   'P 1'
#
loop_
_entity.id
_entity.type
_entity.pdbx_description
1 polymer ?
#
loop_
_entity_poly.entity_id
_entity_poly.type
_entity_poly.pdbx_seq_one_letter_code
_entity_poly.pdbx_strand_id
1 'polypeptide(L)'
;MKPDDLPTFLLALQDPRLYPHPVTDFDLRETHISWILLTGSYAYKIKKPVNFGFVDFSSLAQRQFFCHEEIRLNQRSAPDIYVDVVPISGTPEHPRLNGQGKPFEFAVKMRQFMADATLDH
;
A
#
# COMPACT_ATOMS: atom_id res chain seq x y z
N MET A 1 2.45 -11.73 13.94
CA MET A 1 3.33 -12.38 12.96
C MET A 1 4.77 -12.03 13.34
N LYS A 2 5.76 -12.94 13.25
CA LYS A 2 7.15 -12.57 13.59
C LYS A 2 7.72 -11.72 12.44
N PRO A 3 8.73 -10.85 12.67
CA PRO A 3 9.37 -10.08 11.60
C PRO A 3 9.85 -10.93 10.41
N ASP A 4 10.14 -12.22 10.64
CA ASP A 4 10.60 -13.20 9.65
C ASP A 4 9.53 -13.66 8.65
N ASP A 5 8.26 -13.30 8.85
CA ASP A 5 7.15 -13.71 7.97
C ASP A 5 6.74 -12.63 6.95
N LEU A 6 7.40 -11.46 6.95
CA LEU A 6 7.08 -10.39 6.00
C LEU A 6 7.50 -10.80 4.58
N PRO A 7 6.65 -10.56 3.56
CA PRO A 7 7.04 -10.71 2.17
C PRO A 7 8.33 -9.94 1.84
N THR A 8 9.22 -10.56 1.05
CA THR A 8 10.51 -9.98 0.63
C THR A 8 10.41 -8.55 0.11
N PHE A 9 9.36 -8.25 -0.68
CA PHE A 9 9.16 -6.91 -1.24
C PHE A 9 8.85 -5.84 -0.17
N LEU A 10 8.22 -6.21 0.95
CA LEU A 10 8.01 -5.26 2.06
C LEU A 10 9.31 -4.96 2.80
N LEU A 11 10.19 -5.96 2.93
CA LEU A 11 11.53 -5.76 3.49
C LEU A 11 12.35 -4.83 2.58
N ALA A 12 12.31 -5.04 1.27
CA ALA A 12 13.01 -4.18 0.31
C ALA A 12 12.45 -2.75 0.29
N LEU A 13 11.12 -2.58 0.37
CA LEU A 13 10.46 -1.27 0.42
C LEU A 13 10.74 -0.46 1.70
N GLN A 14 11.50 -0.99 2.66
CA GLN A 14 12.01 -0.18 3.77
C GLN A 14 13.14 0.77 3.31
N ASP A 15 13.75 0.55 2.15
CA ASP A 15 14.76 1.44 1.59
C ASP A 15 14.14 2.75 1.07
N PRO A 16 14.45 3.91 1.69
CA PRO A 16 13.94 5.22 1.28
C PRO A 16 14.18 5.57 -0.20
N ARG A 17 15.22 5.01 -0.82
CA ARG A 17 15.62 5.32 -2.20
C ARG A 17 14.65 4.75 -3.24
N LEU A 18 13.75 3.85 -2.83
CA LEU A 18 12.74 3.26 -3.71
C LEU A 18 11.50 4.16 -3.88
N TYR A 19 11.41 5.27 -3.16
CA TYR A 19 10.30 6.22 -3.23
C TYR A 19 10.66 7.44 -4.09
N PRO A 20 9.72 7.94 -4.92
CA PRO A 20 9.96 9.11 -5.78
C PRO A 20 9.82 10.45 -5.01
N HIS A 21 9.86 10.42 -3.69
CA HIS A 21 9.77 11.57 -2.81
C HIS A 21 10.66 11.34 -1.58
N PRO A 22 11.03 12.40 -0.85
CA PRO A 22 11.73 12.25 0.43
C PRO A 22 10.93 11.38 1.39
N VAL A 23 11.62 10.43 2.03
CA VAL A 23 11.09 9.66 3.17
C VAL A 23 11.73 10.24 4.42
N THR A 24 10.94 10.90 5.25
CA THR A 24 11.43 11.58 6.47
C THR A 24 11.33 10.70 7.71
N ASP A 25 10.42 9.74 7.68
CA ASP A 25 10.18 8.75 8.72
C ASP A 25 9.64 7.49 8.03
N PHE A 26 9.95 6.31 8.56
CA PHE A 26 9.50 5.04 8.01
C PHE A 26 8.89 4.15 9.10
N ASP A 27 7.65 3.74 8.91
CA ASP A 27 6.96 2.80 9.78
C ASP A 27 6.11 1.83 8.95
N LEU A 28 6.04 0.57 9.36
CA LEU A 28 5.24 -0.47 8.71
C LEU A 28 4.16 -0.93 9.69
N ARG A 29 2.91 -0.58 9.38
CA ARG A 29 1.74 -1.00 10.15
C ARG A 29 1.02 -2.15 9.47
N GLU A 30 0.58 -3.10 10.28
CA GLU A 30 -0.14 -4.26 9.82
C GLU A 30 -1.58 -4.23 10.35
N THR A 31 -2.54 -4.46 9.46
CA THR A 31 -3.94 -4.70 9.80
C THR A 31 -4.29 -6.16 9.49
N HIS A 32 -5.53 -6.57 9.73
CA HIS A 32 -5.99 -7.92 9.35
C HIS A 32 -5.89 -8.20 7.84
N ILE A 33 -6.12 -7.20 6.97
CA ILE A 33 -6.23 -7.38 5.51
C ILE A 33 -5.21 -6.58 4.70
N SER A 34 -4.36 -5.77 5.33
CA SER A 34 -3.43 -4.90 4.61
C SER A 34 -2.17 -4.61 5.41
N TRP A 35 -1.09 -4.33 4.70
CA TRP A 35 0.11 -3.66 5.19
C TRP A 35 0.06 -2.18 4.80
N ILE A 36 0.57 -1.30 5.65
CA ILE A 36 0.59 0.15 5.45
C ILE A 36 2.02 0.64 5.66
N LEU A 37 2.66 1.10 4.59
CA LEU A 37 3.98 1.72 4.63
C LEU A 37 3.79 3.22 4.82
N LEU A 38 4.31 3.75 5.92
CA LEU A 38 4.31 5.18 6.24
C LEU A 38 5.67 5.75 5.89
N THR A 39 5.67 6.87 5.17
CA THR A 39 6.90 7.46 4.60
C THR A 39 7.03 8.96 4.91
N GLY A 40 6.24 9.46 5.86
CA GLY A 40 6.17 10.85 6.27
C GLY A 40 5.12 11.63 5.49
N SER A 41 5.34 11.83 4.18
CA SER A 41 4.39 12.59 3.33
C SER A 41 3.27 11.74 2.73
N TYR A 42 3.56 10.46 2.46
CA TYR A 42 2.63 9.53 1.84
C TYR A 42 2.56 8.23 2.61
N ALA A 43 1.41 7.57 2.51
CA ALA A 43 1.19 6.22 2.97
C ALA A 43 0.90 5.32 1.76
N TYR A 44 1.39 4.09 1.78
CA TYR A 44 1.14 3.08 0.75
C TYR A 44 0.47 1.88 1.39
N LYS A 45 -0.80 1.64 1.05
CA LYS A 45 -1.58 0.52 1.57
C LYS A 45 -1.59 -0.62 0.58
N ILE A 46 -1.14 -1.79 1.01
CA ILE A 46 -0.99 -3.00 0.20
C ILE A 46 -1.88 -4.09 0.78
N LYS A 47 -2.75 -4.67 -0.05
CA LYS A 47 -3.69 -5.71 0.38
C LYS A 47 -2.97 -7.05 0.54
N LYS A 48 -3.27 -7.76 1.63
CA LYS A 48 -2.73 -9.10 1.85
C LYS A 48 -3.42 -10.11 0.92
N PRO A 49 -2.74 -11.18 0.48
CA PRO A 49 -3.32 -12.22 -0.36
C PRO A 49 -4.22 -13.18 0.45
N VAL A 50 -5.35 -12.67 0.94
CA VAL A 50 -6.28 -13.40 1.83
C VAL A 50 -7.67 -13.50 1.20
N ASN A 51 -8.44 -14.51 1.61
CA ASN A 51 -9.85 -14.66 1.29
C ASN A 51 -10.63 -14.98 2.57
N PHE A 52 -11.57 -14.11 2.93
CA PHE A 52 -12.41 -14.27 4.12
C PHE A 52 -13.89 -14.54 3.77
N GLY A 53 -14.21 -14.86 2.51
CA GLY A 53 -15.56 -15.13 2.03
C GLY A 53 -16.38 -13.87 1.72
N PHE A 54 -16.24 -12.80 2.50
CA PHE A 54 -16.84 -11.48 2.21
C PHE A 54 -15.89 -10.54 1.46
N VAL A 55 -14.60 -10.87 1.43
CA VAL A 55 -13.57 -10.15 0.68
C VAL A 55 -12.55 -11.15 0.17
N ASP A 56 -12.18 -11.01 -1.10
CA ASP A 56 -11.20 -11.87 -1.75
C ASP A 56 -10.09 -11.03 -2.39
N PHE A 57 -8.90 -11.10 -1.79
CA PHE A 57 -7.67 -10.48 -2.27
C PHE A 57 -6.64 -11.54 -2.70
N SER A 58 -7.06 -12.80 -2.86
CA SER A 58 -6.15 -13.92 -3.16
C SER A 58 -5.40 -13.74 -4.47
N SER A 59 -6.06 -13.23 -5.51
CA SER A 59 -5.44 -12.97 -6.81
C SER A 59 -4.96 -11.53 -6.97
N LEU A 60 -3.91 -11.36 -7.77
CA LEU A 60 -3.37 -10.04 -8.11
C LEU A 60 -4.43 -9.15 -8.80
N ALA A 61 -5.24 -9.73 -9.69
CA ALA A 61 -6.30 -9.00 -10.38
C ALA A 61 -7.37 -8.48 -9.41
N GLN A 62 -7.74 -9.28 -8.40
CA GLN A 62 -8.65 -8.83 -7.34
C GLN A 62 -8.02 -7.69 -6.53
N ARG A 63 -6.75 -7.80 -6.14
CA ARG A 63 -6.06 -6.73 -5.40
C ARG A 63 -6.01 -5.43 -6.21
N GLN A 64 -5.74 -5.50 -7.51
CA GLN A 64 -5.82 -4.35 -8.40
C GLN A 64 -7.21 -3.73 -8.42
N PHE A 65 -8.24 -4.55 -8.68
CA PHE A 65 -9.64 -4.12 -8.73
C PHE A 65 -10.05 -3.41 -7.43
N PHE A 66 -9.77 -4.02 -6.28
CA PHE A 66 -10.13 -3.45 -4.98
C PHE A 66 -9.29 -2.22 -4.60
N CYS A 67 -8.07 -2.05 -5.14
CA CYS A 67 -7.34 -0.78 -4.99
C CYS A 67 -8.05 0.37 -5.73
N HIS A 68 -8.51 0.11 -6.95
CA HIS A 68 -9.29 1.12 -7.69
C HIS A 68 -10.64 1.41 -7.04
N GLU A 69 -11.35 0.38 -6.56
CA GLU A 69 -12.62 0.57 -5.84
C GLU A 69 -12.43 1.35 -4.54
N GLU A 70 -11.35 1.12 -3.80
CA GLU A 70 -11.04 1.88 -2.58
C GLU A 70 -10.89 3.37 -2.88
N ILE A 71 -10.16 3.73 -3.94
CA ILE A 71 -10.04 5.13 -4.36
C ILE A 71 -11.39 5.66 -4.82
N ARG A 72 -12.10 4.95 -5.70
CA ARG A 72 -13.40 5.39 -6.25
C ARG A 72 -14.43 5.65 -5.14
N LEU A 73 -14.46 4.81 -4.12
CA LEU A 73 -15.41 4.93 -3.01
C LEU A 73 -15.01 6.05 -2.06
N ASN A 74 -13.74 6.14 -1.67
CA ASN A 74 -13.30 7.09 -0.66
C ASN A 74 -13.03 8.50 -1.20
N GLN A 75 -12.82 8.66 -2.50
CA GLN A 75 -12.66 9.98 -3.13
C GLN A 75 -13.85 10.91 -2.88
N ARG A 76 -15.06 10.37 -2.68
CA ARG A 76 -16.25 11.19 -2.38
C ARG A 76 -16.18 11.83 -1.00
N SER A 77 -15.60 11.13 -0.03
CA SER A 77 -15.54 11.57 1.37
C SER A 77 -14.21 12.27 1.69
N ALA A 78 -13.15 11.95 0.94
CA ALA A 78 -11.79 12.37 1.25
C ALA A 78 -10.93 12.51 -0.02
N PRO A 79 -11.29 13.40 -0.97
CA PRO A 79 -10.63 13.50 -2.28
C PRO A 79 -9.15 13.86 -2.18
N ASP A 80 -8.75 14.63 -1.16
CA ASP A 80 -7.36 15.07 -0.99
C ASP A 80 -6.47 13.97 -0.36
N ILE A 81 -7.07 12.91 0.17
CA ILE A 81 -6.38 11.81 0.84
C ILE A 81 -5.92 10.76 -0.16
N TYR A 82 -6.80 10.32 -1.06
CA TYR A 82 -6.56 9.20 -1.97
C TYR A 82 -5.95 9.70 -3.27
N VAL A 83 -4.68 9.35 -3.51
CA VAL A 83 -3.88 9.91 -4.61
C VAL A 83 -3.98 9.04 -5.86
N ASP A 84 -3.54 7.78 -5.80
CA ASP A 84 -3.47 6.91 -6.98
C ASP A 84 -3.31 5.43 -6.61
N VAL A 85 -3.57 4.53 -7.57
CA VAL A 85 -3.15 3.12 -7.50
C VAL A 85 -1.75 2.99 -8.09
N VAL A 86 -0.82 2.52 -7.26
CA VAL A 86 0.60 2.37 -7.61
C VAL A 86 0.91 0.91 -7.88
N PRO A 87 1.16 0.49 -9.14
CA PRO A 87 1.74 -0.81 -9.43
C PRO A 87 3.14 -0.95 -8.80
N ILE A 88 3.42 -2.16 -8.31
CA ILE A 88 4.73 -2.59 -7.83
C ILE A 88 5.23 -3.66 -8.80
N SER A 89 6.28 -3.32 -9.53
CA SER A 89 6.92 -4.17 -10.54
C SER A 89 8.39 -4.42 -10.20
N GLY A 90 9.14 -5.07 -11.10
CA GLY A 90 10.49 -5.56 -10.82
C GLY A 90 10.45 -6.95 -10.19
N THR A 91 11.29 -7.20 -9.19
CA THR A 91 11.29 -8.45 -8.40
C THR A 91 11.01 -8.14 -6.93
N PRO A 92 10.63 -9.13 -6.11
CA PRO A 92 10.45 -8.91 -4.68
C PRO A 92 11.69 -8.37 -3.96
N GLU A 93 12.90 -8.68 -4.43
CA GLU A 93 14.16 -8.19 -3.85
C GLU A 93 14.49 -6.76 -4.30
N HIS A 94 14.00 -6.37 -5.48
CA HIS A 94 14.22 -5.06 -6.09
C HIS A 94 12.89 -4.47 -6.63
N PRO A 95 11.93 -4.17 -5.74
CA PRO A 95 10.63 -3.66 -6.14
C PRO A 95 10.75 -2.24 -6.66
N ARG A 96 9.90 -1.91 -7.63
CA ARG A 96 9.80 -0.57 -8.22
C ARG A 96 8.37 -0.07 -8.15
N LEU A 97 8.15 0.97 -7.37
CA LEU A 97 6.88 1.70 -7.33
C LEU A 97 6.71 2.46 -8.66
N ASN A 98 5.58 2.26 -9.34
CA ASN A 98 5.32 2.79 -10.68
C ASN A 98 6.43 2.42 -11.70
N GLY A 99 7.13 1.31 -11.48
CA GLY A 99 8.17 0.84 -12.39
C GLY A 99 7.60 0.27 -13.68
N GLN A 100 8.42 0.29 -14.74
CA GLN A 100 8.11 -0.38 -16.01
C GLN A 100 8.04 -1.91 -15.84
N GLY A 101 7.21 -2.56 -16.67
CA GLY A 101 7.05 -4.01 -16.69
C GLY A 101 5.78 -4.51 -16.00
N LYS A 102 5.63 -5.84 -15.93
CA LYS A 102 4.44 -6.48 -15.37
C LYS A 102 4.43 -6.31 -13.83
N PRO A 103 3.38 -5.70 -13.24
CA PRO A 103 3.27 -5.62 -11.80
C PRO A 103 3.09 -7.00 -11.18
N PHE A 104 3.67 -7.21 -10.00
CA PHE A 104 3.43 -8.38 -9.17
C PHE A 104 2.59 -8.04 -7.93
N GLU A 105 2.43 -6.75 -7.62
CA GLU A 105 1.56 -6.26 -6.53
C GLU A 105 1.05 -4.83 -6.83
N PHE A 106 0.06 -4.37 -6.07
CA PHE A 106 -0.46 -3.00 -6.12
C PHE A 106 -0.58 -2.36 -4.74
N ALA A 107 -0.39 -1.04 -4.68
CA ALA A 107 -0.62 -0.24 -3.50
C ALA A 107 -1.64 0.87 -3.78
N VAL A 108 -2.42 1.27 -2.78
CA VAL A 108 -3.13 2.55 -2.78
C VAL A 108 -2.19 3.59 -2.16
N LYS A 109 -1.81 4.60 -2.93
CA LYS A 109 -1.05 5.76 -2.44
C LYS A 109 -2.01 6.78 -1.85
N MET A 110 -1.74 7.20 -0.63
CA MET A 110 -2.53 8.15 0.12
C MET A 110 -1.62 9.25 0.67
N ARG A 111 -2.15 10.45 0.92
CA ARG A 111 -1.47 11.41 1.79
C ARG A 111 -1.44 10.85 3.21
N GLN A 112 -0.27 10.88 3.84
CA GLN A 112 -0.15 10.45 5.23
C GLN A 112 -0.62 11.58 6.13
N PHE A 113 -1.62 11.28 6.98
CA PHE A 113 -2.04 12.18 8.05
C PHE A 113 -1.33 11.80 9.34
N MET A 114 -1.03 12.80 10.18
CA MET A 114 -0.62 12.55 11.56
C MET A 114 -1.76 11.83 12.28
N ALA A 115 -1.44 10.77 13.02
CA ALA A 115 -2.42 9.85 13.61
C ALA A 115 -3.41 10.49 14.60
N ASP A 116 -3.21 11.75 15.00
CA ASP A 116 -4.13 12.49 15.87
C ASP A 116 -5.36 13.06 15.13
N ALA A 117 -5.44 12.92 13.81
CA ALA A 117 -6.63 13.22 13.04
C ALA A 117 -7.50 11.95 12.88
N THR A 118 -7.92 11.35 13.99
CA THR A 118 -8.99 10.36 13.93
C THR A 118 -10.26 11.07 13.52
N LEU A 119 -10.83 10.69 12.37
CA LEU A 119 -12.19 11.05 11.99
C LEU A 119 -13.15 10.33 12.95
N ASP A 120 -13.40 10.95 14.10
CA ASP A 120 -14.55 10.62 14.94
C ASP A 120 -15.81 11.04 14.14
N HIS A 121 -16.59 10.06 13.73
CA HIS A 121 -17.96 10.22 13.27
C HIS A 121 -18.91 9.55 14.27
#